data_AF-A0A7V6ZUR0-F1
#
_entry.id   AF-A0A7V6ZUR0-F1
#
_cell.length_a   1.000
_cell.length_b   1.000
_cell.length_c   1.000
_cell.angle_alpha   90.00
_cell.angle_beta   90.00
_cell.angle_gamma   90.00
#
_symmetry.space_group_name_H-M   'P 1'
#
loop_
_entity.id
_entity.type
_entity.pdbx_description
1 polymer ?
#
loop_
_entity_poly.entity_id
_entity_poly.type
_entity_poly.pdbx_seq_one_letter_code
_entity_poly.pdbx_strand_id
1 'polypeptide(L)'
;QRMRELAVQAKNGTNTEKDREALNEEYQELIEEITRIGRETEFNSLKVLNGSLSGAGGTGGTGGTGSPSIENISADLLSGGISISISGEPEAGEYTLSFTPGESGGPNQLTISFEGGTPYNKEVTFPTDSDTAQVQFGDLGITVTVNADLTSTITGTFQVIAATGGGGEGGDEGGGLILQIGANNRQEMVISIGDMQAEALGINDTSIDTVDDAEKALTSIDNALQEVSAQRSKLGAYQNRLEHTINNLSTAAENLTAAESRIRDVDMAQEMMEFTKNSILLQASQAMLAQANQVPQGVLQLLR
;
A
#
# COMPACT_ATOMS: atom_id res chain seq x y z
N GLN A 1 -14.92 12.44 -14.64
CA GLN A 1 -15.61 12.47 -15.97
C GLN A 1 -16.07 13.88 -16.31
N ARG A 2 -16.88 14.54 -15.46
CA ARG A 2 -17.28 15.95 -15.66
C ARG A 2 -16.08 16.89 -15.89
N MET A 3 -15.05 16.81 -15.05
CA MET A 3 -13.80 17.58 -15.25
C MET A 3 -13.14 17.35 -16.61
N ARG A 4 -13.22 16.13 -17.17
CA ARG A 4 -12.70 15.82 -18.51
C ARG A 4 -13.54 16.53 -19.58
N GLU A 5 -14.86 16.58 -19.43
CA GLU A 5 -15.74 17.31 -20.35
C GLU A 5 -15.41 18.81 -20.36
N LEU A 6 -15.20 19.42 -19.19
CA LEU A 6 -14.81 20.82 -19.06
C LEU A 6 -13.45 21.09 -19.71
N ALA A 7 -12.46 20.22 -19.49
CA ALA A 7 -11.16 20.34 -20.13
C ALA A 7 -11.23 20.19 -21.67
N VAL A 8 -12.07 19.28 -22.19
CA VAL A 8 -12.32 19.16 -23.65
C VAL A 8 -13.02 20.41 -24.19
N GLN A 9 -13.97 20.98 -23.44
CA GLN A 9 -14.65 22.21 -23.83
C GLN A 9 -13.67 23.38 -23.84
N ALA A 10 -12.83 23.55 -22.82
CA ALA A 10 -11.83 24.62 -22.74
C ALA A 10 -10.76 24.51 -23.85
N LYS A 11 -10.41 23.28 -24.28
CA LYS A 11 -9.52 23.02 -25.42
C LYS A 11 -10.08 23.52 -26.75
N ASN A 12 -11.40 23.73 -26.86
CA ASN A 12 -11.98 24.23 -28.11
C ASN A 12 -11.47 25.65 -28.43
N GLY A 13 -10.88 25.81 -29.61
CA GLY A 13 -10.29 27.07 -30.07
C GLY A 13 -11.30 28.20 -30.32
N THR A 14 -12.60 27.90 -30.30
CA THR A 14 -13.68 28.91 -30.47
C THR A 14 -14.08 29.61 -29.18
N ASN A 15 -13.64 29.13 -28.01
CA ASN A 15 -13.97 29.74 -26.73
C ASN A 15 -13.12 30.98 -26.47
N THR A 16 -13.73 32.03 -25.93
CA THR A 16 -13.00 33.22 -25.50
C THR A 16 -12.27 32.97 -24.18
N GLU A 17 -11.32 33.83 -23.83
CA GLU A 17 -10.58 33.74 -22.55
C GLU A 17 -11.53 33.80 -21.34
N LYS A 18 -12.56 34.65 -21.42
CA LYS A 18 -13.61 34.74 -20.39
C LYS A 18 -14.45 33.46 -20.26
N ASP A 19 -14.71 32.79 -21.38
CA ASP A 19 -15.44 31.51 -21.35
C ASP A 19 -14.57 30.41 -20.72
N ARG A 20 -13.25 30.43 -20.95
CA ARG A 20 -12.31 29.49 -20.31
C ARG A 20 -12.18 29.74 -18.81
N GLU A 21 -12.12 31.00 -18.40
CA GLU A 21 -12.09 31.39 -16.99
C GLU A 21 -13.33 30.85 -16.25
N ALA A 22 -14.53 31.02 -16.81
CA ALA A 22 -15.77 30.48 -16.23
C ALA A 22 -15.80 28.95 -16.19
N LEU A 23 -15.24 28.27 -17.19
CA LEU A 23 -15.10 26.81 -17.17
C LEU A 23 -14.08 26.37 -16.12
N ASN A 24 -13.01 27.13 -15.93
CA ASN A 24 -11.98 26.87 -14.93
C ASN A 24 -12.54 27.06 -13.50
N GLU A 25 -13.40 28.04 -13.27
CA GLU A 25 -14.12 28.18 -11.98
C GLU A 25 -14.92 26.90 -11.64
N GLU A 26 -15.71 26.36 -12.58
CA GLU A 26 -16.42 25.08 -12.38
C GLU A 26 -15.42 23.92 -12.17
N TYR A 27 -14.28 23.94 -12.87
CA TYR A 27 -13.25 22.92 -12.74
C TYR A 27 -12.60 22.91 -11.34
N GLN A 28 -12.28 24.09 -10.79
CA GLN A 28 -11.70 24.23 -9.45
C GLN A 28 -12.69 23.80 -8.36
N GLU A 29 -13.98 24.17 -8.48
CA GLU A 29 -15.01 23.68 -7.55
C GLU A 29 -15.10 22.14 -7.53
N LEU A 30 -14.92 21.49 -8.69
CA LEU A 30 -14.89 20.03 -8.76
C LEU A 30 -13.66 19.42 -8.08
N ILE A 31 -12.50 20.08 -8.13
CA ILE A 31 -11.28 19.67 -7.41
C ILE A 31 -11.51 19.73 -5.90
N GLU A 32 -12.08 20.84 -5.43
CA GLU A 32 -12.42 21.03 -4.00
C GLU A 32 -13.41 19.96 -3.54
N GLU A 33 -14.43 19.67 -4.35
CA GLU A 33 -15.42 18.65 -4.04
C GLU A 33 -14.81 17.24 -3.99
N ILE A 34 -13.89 16.89 -4.89
CA ILE A 34 -13.16 15.62 -4.84
C ILE A 34 -12.33 15.52 -3.56
N THR A 35 -11.62 16.59 -3.21
CA THR A 35 -10.83 16.66 -1.97
C THR A 35 -11.70 16.51 -0.73
N ARG A 36 -12.87 17.17 -0.73
CA ARG A 36 -13.87 17.05 0.34
C ARG A 36 -14.35 15.61 0.47
N ILE A 37 -14.72 14.95 -0.63
CA ILE A 37 -15.15 13.54 -0.63
C ILE A 37 -14.03 12.65 -0.07
N GLY A 38 -12.79 12.80 -0.54
CA GLY A 38 -11.65 12.02 -0.04
C GLY A 38 -11.41 12.19 1.47
N ARG A 39 -11.56 13.42 1.98
CA ARG A 39 -11.36 13.74 3.40
C ARG A 39 -12.53 13.36 4.32
N GLU A 40 -13.76 13.51 3.84
CA GLU A 40 -14.96 13.34 4.66
C GLU A 40 -15.46 11.89 4.68
N THR A 41 -15.21 11.12 3.62
CA THR A 41 -15.66 9.72 3.54
C THR A 41 -15.10 8.89 4.69
N GLU A 42 -16.00 8.38 5.52
CA GLU A 42 -15.68 7.58 6.69
C GLU A 42 -16.53 6.32 6.77
N PHE A 43 -15.95 5.27 7.32
CA PHE A 43 -16.64 4.04 7.67
C PHE A 43 -16.30 3.69 9.11
N ASN A 44 -17.32 3.57 9.97
CA ASN A 44 -17.11 3.32 11.40
C ASN A 44 -16.11 4.31 12.04
N SER A 45 -16.24 5.60 11.70
CA SER A 45 -15.34 6.70 12.11
C SER A 45 -13.88 6.61 11.61
N LEU A 46 -13.55 5.61 10.78
CA LEU A 46 -12.26 5.51 10.10
C LEU A 46 -12.34 6.23 8.76
N LYS A 47 -11.39 7.13 8.50
CA LYS A 47 -11.25 7.76 7.19
C LYS A 47 -10.67 6.74 6.22
N VAL A 48 -11.39 6.46 5.14
CA VAL A 48 -11.04 5.35 4.25
C VAL A 48 -10.33 5.78 2.98
N LEU A 49 -10.47 7.04 2.56
CA LEU A 49 -9.97 7.54 1.27
C LEU A 49 -8.86 8.60 1.37
N ASN A 50 -8.41 8.94 2.59
CA ASN A 50 -7.42 10.00 2.85
C ASN A 50 -5.98 9.48 2.96
N GLY A 51 -5.70 8.29 2.42
CA GLY A 51 -4.38 7.65 2.52
C GLY A 51 -4.05 7.02 3.86
N SER A 52 -4.87 7.19 4.91
CA SER A 52 -4.60 6.55 6.21
C SER A 52 -4.72 5.02 6.18
N LEU A 53 -5.44 4.48 5.18
CA LEU A 53 -5.53 3.05 4.89
C LEU A 53 -4.58 2.61 3.75
N SER A 54 -3.66 3.48 3.32
CA SER A 54 -2.64 3.09 2.36
C SER A 54 -1.62 2.23 3.09
N GLY A 55 -1.61 0.93 2.77
CA GLY A 55 -0.53 0.06 3.24
C GLY A 55 0.80 0.69 2.81
N ALA A 56 1.76 0.81 3.72
CA ALA A 56 3.10 1.29 3.40
C ALA A 56 3.64 0.47 2.20
N GLY A 57 3.66 1.10 1.01
CA GLY A 57 3.84 0.44 -0.28
C GLY A 57 2.78 0.76 -1.35
N GLY A 58 1.79 1.61 -1.04
CA GLY A 58 0.71 2.01 -1.95
C GLY A 58 0.77 3.45 -2.46
N THR A 59 1.94 3.96 -2.87
CA THR A 59 2.00 5.03 -3.88
C THR A 59 1.61 4.40 -5.22
N GLY A 60 0.31 4.37 -5.50
CA GLY A 60 -0.22 4.03 -6.81
C GLY A 60 0.13 5.13 -7.80
N GLY A 61 1.15 4.90 -8.62
CA GLY A 61 1.55 5.83 -9.67
C GLY A 61 2.99 5.70 -10.16
N THR A 62 3.44 4.52 -10.56
CA THR A 62 4.32 4.35 -11.73
C THR A 62 4.49 2.87 -12.04
N GLY A 63 3.87 2.42 -13.14
CA GLY A 63 4.40 1.30 -13.90
C GLY A 63 5.73 1.69 -14.57
N GLY A 64 6.70 2.09 -13.77
CA GLY A 64 8.07 2.35 -14.17
C GLY A 64 8.95 1.52 -13.26
N THR A 65 9.87 0.76 -13.82
CA THR A 65 11.16 0.51 -13.18
C THR A 65 11.57 1.80 -12.47
N GLY A 66 11.55 1.79 -11.13
CA GLY A 66 11.94 2.96 -10.35
C GLY A 66 13.30 3.40 -10.88
N SER A 67 13.41 4.63 -11.38
CA SER A 67 14.73 5.13 -11.74
C SER A 67 15.50 5.31 -10.43
N PRO A 68 16.74 4.83 -10.33
CA PRO A 68 17.58 5.12 -9.17
C PRO A 68 17.60 6.63 -8.93
N SER A 69 17.59 7.04 -7.65
CA SER A 69 17.59 8.44 -7.24
C SER A 69 18.90 8.81 -6.55
N ILE A 70 19.26 10.09 -6.63
CA ILE A 70 20.38 10.64 -5.87
C ILE A 70 19.81 11.40 -4.68
N GLU A 71 20.29 11.07 -3.49
CA GLU A 71 19.96 11.75 -2.24
C GLU A 71 21.24 12.13 -1.48
N ASN A 72 21.07 12.92 -0.41
CA ASN A 72 22.15 13.28 0.52
C ASN A 72 23.41 13.86 -0.16
N ILE A 73 23.22 14.74 -1.15
CA ILE A 73 24.33 15.47 -1.78
C ILE A 73 24.90 16.44 -0.75
N SER A 74 26.20 16.34 -0.49
CA SER A 74 26.90 17.23 0.44
C SER A 74 26.80 18.71 0.05
N ALA A 75 26.75 19.58 1.07
CA ALA A 75 26.60 21.02 0.89
C ALA A 75 27.76 21.66 0.11
N ASP A 76 28.96 21.08 0.19
CA ASP A 76 30.16 21.55 -0.52
C ASP A 76 30.03 21.34 -2.04
N LEU A 77 29.40 20.24 -2.47
CA LEU A 77 29.10 19.99 -3.90
C LEU A 77 28.04 20.96 -4.44
N LEU A 78 26.98 21.19 -3.66
CA LEU A 78 25.87 22.08 -4.05
C LEU A 78 26.31 23.54 -4.11
N SER A 79 27.04 24.01 -3.10
CA SER A 79 27.58 25.39 -3.08
C SER A 79 28.66 25.62 -4.15
N GLY A 80 29.36 24.55 -4.55
CA GLY A 80 30.27 24.55 -5.68
C GLY A 80 29.58 24.61 -7.05
N GLY A 81 28.26 24.49 -7.15
CA GLY A 81 27.55 24.46 -8.44
C GLY A 81 27.73 23.16 -9.23
N ILE A 82 28.05 22.06 -8.54
CA ILE A 82 28.15 20.73 -9.13
C ILE A 82 26.78 20.06 -9.04
N SER A 83 26.23 19.62 -10.17
CA SER A 83 25.01 18.81 -10.21
C SER A 83 25.31 17.40 -10.70
N ILE A 84 24.61 16.43 -10.14
CA ILE A 84 24.83 15.00 -10.40
C ILE A 84 23.52 14.42 -10.89
N SER A 85 23.57 13.69 -11.99
CA SER A 85 22.43 13.00 -12.57
C SER A 85 22.78 11.55 -12.86
N ILE A 86 21.75 10.70 -12.86
CA ILE A 86 21.90 9.29 -13.20
C ILE A 86 21.60 9.13 -14.70
N SER A 87 22.54 8.53 -15.41
CA SER A 87 22.48 8.29 -16.86
C SER A 87 22.51 6.79 -17.21
N GLY A 88 22.54 5.91 -16.21
CA GLY A 88 22.57 4.45 -16.35
C GLY A 88 22.03 3.74 -15.10
N GLU A 89 22.54 2.54 -14.80
CA GLU A 89 22.17 1.74 -13.63
C GLU A 89 23.33 1.74 -12.61
N PRO A 90 23.53 2.81 -11.83
CA PRO A 90 24.56 2.88 -10.81
C PRO A 90 24.33 1.85 -9.70
N GLU A 91 25.42 1.32 -9.14
CA GLU A 91 25.36 0.53 -7.90
C GLU A 91 24.88 1.42 -6.75
N ALA A 92 24.02 0.90 -5.88
CA ALA A 92 23.49 1.64 -4.74
C ALA A 92 24.51 1.71 -3.61
N GLY A 93 24.67 2.89 -3.02
CA GLY A 93 25.62 3.15 -1.94
C GLY A 93 26.16 4.57 -1.97
N GLU A 94 27.19 4.81 -1.17
CA GLU A 94 27.79 6.14 -1.01
C GLU A 94 28.93 6.35 -2.01
N TYR A 95 28.86 7.47 -2.72
CA TYR A 95 29.87 7.90 -3.66
C TYR A 95 30.56 9.17 -3.15
N THR A 96 31.88 9.20 -3.27
CA THR A 96 32.68 10.40 -3.06
C THR A 96 33.04 11.00 -4.41
N LEU A 97 32.66 12.26 -4.62
CA LEU A 97 32.98 13.06 -5.79
C LEU A 97 34.02 14.11 -5.40
N SER A 98 35.10 14.21 -6.15
CA SER A 98 36.07 15.29 -6.01
C SER A 98 36.37 15.94 -7.36
N PHE A 99 36.29 17.26 -7.38
CA PHE A 99 36.79 18.10 -8.45
C PHE A 99 38.15 18.65 -8.02
N THR A 100 39.18 18.44 -8.85
CA THR A 100 40.53 18.98 -8.64
C THR A 100 40.91 19.81 -9.85
N PRO A 101 41.11 21.13 -9.70
CA PRO A 101 41.57 21.97 -10.80
C PRO A 101 43.00 21.58 -11.22
N GLY A 102 43.30 21.65 -12.52
CA GLY A 102 44.64 21.37 -13.03
C GLY A 102 45.62 22.47 -12.65
N GLU A 103 46.79 22.11 -12.12
CA GLU A 103 47.84 23.10 -11.89
C GLU A 103 48.44 23.57 -13.23
N SER A 104 48.64 24.89 -13.36
CA SER A 104 49.41 25.54 -14.44
C SER A 104 49.09 25.06 -15.87
N GLY A 105 47.80 25.04 -16.23
CA GLY A 105 47.35 24.68 -17.58
C GLY A 105 47.15 23.18 -17.84
N GLY A 106 47.23 22.35 -16.79
CA GLY A 106 46.74 20.97 -16.85
C GLY A 106 45.22 20.90 -16.94
N PRO A 107 44.65 19.78 -17.46
CA PRO A 107 43.21 19.61 -17.51
C PRO A 107 42.63 19.53 -16.09
N ASN A 108 41.44 20.10 -15.91
CA ASN A 108 40.67 19.91 -14.68
C ASN A 108 40.26 18.44 -14.57
N GLN A 109 40.30 17.87 -13.37
CA GLN A 109 40.01 16.46 -13.15
C GLN A 109 38.80 16.28 -12.25
N LEU A 110 37.92 15.36 -12.65
CA LEU A 110 36.80 14.89 -11.85
C LEU A 110 37.04 13.43 -11.46
N THR A 111 36.95 13.15 -10.17
CA THR A 111 37.21 11.84 -9.60
C THR A 111 35.98 11.35 -8.85
N ILE A 112 35.46 10.17 -9.20
CA ILE A 112 34.40 9.48 -8.45
C ILE A 112 34.94 8.17 -7.90
N SER A 113 34.69 7.89 -6.62
CA SER A 113 34.88 6.57 -6.04
C SER A 113 33.62 6.11 -5.31
N PHE A 114 33.30 4.83 -5.48
CA PHE A 114 32.22 4.14 -4.76
C PHE A 114 32.78 3.50 -3.48
N GLU A 115 32.21 3.82 -2.32
CA GLU A 115 32.58 3.27 -1.00
C GLU A 115 34.09 3.17 -0.72
N GLY A 116 34.89 4.13 -1.20
CA GLY A 116 36.36 4.11 -1.02
C GLY A 116 37.11 3.09 -1.90
N GLY A 117 36.46 2.53 -2.92
CA GLY A 117 37.04 1.69 -3.95
C GLY A 117 37.96 2.44 -4.92
N THR A 118 38.36 1.79 -6.02
CA THR A 118 39.26 2.40 -7.01
C THR A 118 38.62 3.63 -7.66
N PRO A 119 39.29 4.80 -7.63
CA PRO A 119 38.73 6.04 -8.18
C PRO A 119 38.69 6.00 -9.71
N TYR A 120 37.58 6.48 -10.26
CA TYR A 120 37.39 6.76 -11.68
C TYR A 120 37.74 8.22 -11.94
N ASN A 121 38.84 8.45 -12.66
CA ASN A 121 39.31 9.79 -13.02
C ASN A 121 38.91 10.13 -14.45
N LYS A 122 38.38 11.33 -14.66
CA LYS A 122 38.05 11.88 -15.98
C LYS A 122 38.49 13.33 -16.09
N GLU A 123 38.98 13.71 -17.26
CA GLU A 123 39.29 15.10 -17.56
C GLU A 123 38.01 15.87 -17.87
N VAL A 124 37.91 17.08 -17.35
CA VAL A 124 36.82 18.02 -17.60
C VAL A 124 37.24 18.95 -18.73
N THR A 125 36.53 18.88 -19.85
CA THR A 125 36.69 19.84 -20.95
C THR A 125 35.46 20.73 -21.02
N PHE A 126 35.66 22.04 -20.91
CA PHE A 126 34.57 23.01 -21.03
C PHE A 126 34.27 23.29 -22.50
N PRO A 127 33.00 23.24 -22.93
CA PRO A 127 32.61 23.68 -24.26
C PRO A 127 32.86 25.19 -24.42
N THR A 128 33.29 25.62 -25.60
CA THR A 128 33.65 27.02 -25.89
C THR A 128 32.50 28.02 -25.69
N ASP A 129 31.25 27.54 -25.71
CA ASP A 129 30.02 28.35 -25.65
C ASP A 129 29.14 28.03 -24.43
N SER A 130 29.67 27.35 -23.40
CA SER A 130 28.92 27.04 -22.17
C SER A 130 29.77 27.18 -20.92
N ASP A 131 29.19 27.81 -19.89
CA ASP A 131 29.75 27.88 -18.54
C ASP A 131 29.63 26.55 -17.78
N THR A 132 29.16 25.47 -18.42
CA THR A 132 29.01 24.14 -17.79
C THR A 132 29.64 23.04 -18.63
N ALA A 133 30.28 22.07 -17.97
CA ALA A 133 30.82 20.86 -18.57
C ALA A 133 30.13 19.62 -18.00
N GLN A 134 29.74 18.69 -18.87
CA GLN A 134 29.18 17.40 -18.47
C GLN A 134 30.24 16.31 -18.63
N VAL A 135 30.43 15.52 -17.58
CA VAL A 135 31.37 14.40 -17.54
C VAL A 135 30.58 13.13 -17.24
N GLN A 136 30.60 12.19 -18.18
CA GLN A 136 29.90 10.92 -18.05
C GLN A 136 30.86 9.82 -17.57
N PHE A 137 30.48 9.14 -16.49
CA PHE A 137 31.13 7.94 -15.99
C PHE A 137 30.31 6.73 -16.44
N GLY A 138 30.56 6.28 -17.67
CA GLY A 138 29.79 5.20 -18.30
C GLY A 138 29.74 3.92 -17.46
N ASP A 139 30.86 3.54 -16.83
CA ASP A 139 30.95 2.34 -15.99
C ASP A 139 30.16 2.47 -14.67
N LEU A 140 29.91 3.70 -14.21
CA LEU A 140 29.14 3.99 -13.00
C LEU A 140 27.69 4.38 -13.31
N GLY A 141 27.33 4.65 -14.57
CA GLY A 141 26.01 5.17 -14.92
C GLY A 141 25.70 6.56 -14.36
N ILE A 142 26.72 7.37 -14.04
CA ILE A 142 26.57 8.69 -13.41
C ILE A 142 27.09 9.77 -14.36
N THR A 143 26.33 10.85 -14.52
CA THR A 143 26.76 12.07 -15.22
C THR A 143 26.89 13.20 -14.21
N VAL A 144 28.02 13.91 -14.24
CA VAL A 144 28.27 15.06 -13.39
C VAL A 144 28.37 16.30 -14.27
N THR A 145 27.63 17.34 -13.92
CA THR A 145 27.75 18.66 -14.52
C THR A 145 28.51 19.57 -13.56
N VAL A 146 29.57 20.20 -14.04
CA VAL A 146 30.40 21.15 -13.29
C VAL A 146 30.35 22.51 -13.96
N ASN A 147 30.38 23.58 -13.16
CA ASN A 147 30.44 24.95 -13.64
C ASN A 147 31.90 25.38 -13.92
N ALA A 148 32.13 26.20 -14.94
CA ALA A 148 33.42 26.77 -15.29
C ALA A 148 34.02 27.66 -14.19
N ASP A 149 33.18 28.20 -13.30
CA ASP A 149 33.59 29.06 -12.19
C ASP A 149 34.30 28.31 -11.04
N LEU A 150 34.36 26.97 -11.06
CA LEU A 150 35.08 26.19 -10.04
C LEU A 150 36.60 26.33 -10.21
N THR A 151 37.21 27.06 -9.28
CA THR A 151 38.66 27.32 -9.24
C THR A 151 39.37 26.67 -8.06
N SER A 152 38.63 26.02 -7.16
CA SER A 152 39.14 25.33 -5.96
C SER A 152 38.82 23.85 -5.98
N THR A 153 39.64 23.05 -5.28
CA THR A 153 39.34 21.64 -5.03
C THR A 153 38.10 21.53 -4.15
N ILE A 154 37.08 20.81 -4.64
CA ILE A 154 35.86 20.50 -3.89
C ILE A 154 35.77 18.99 -3.76
N THR A 155 35.52 18.49 -2.56
CA THR A 155 35.29 17.06 -2.30
C THR A 155 34.03 16.93 -1.47
N GLY A 156 33.16 16.01 -1.85
CA GLY A 156 31.93 15.76 -1.13
C GLY A 156 31.32 14.41 -1.45
N THR A 157 30.30 14.04 -0.70
CA THR A 157 29.60 12.76 -0.83
C THR A 157 28.20 12.95 -1.41
N PHE A 158 27.69 11.91 -2.07
CA PHE A 158 26.29 11.76 -2.45
C PHE A 158 25.91 10.28 -2.35
N GLN A 159 24.64 9.99 -2.12
CA GLN A 159 24.14 8.63 -2.03
C GLN A 159 23.28 8.31 -3.26
N VAL A 160 23.57 7.17 -3.88
CA VAL A 160 22.70 6.58 -4.88
C VAL A 160 21.81 5.58 -4.17
N ILE A 161 20.51 5.77 -4.29
CA ILE A 161 19.51 4.84 -3.80
C ILE A 161 19.14 3.91 -4.96
N ALA A 162 19.18 2.60 -4.69
CA ALA A 162 18.75 1.59 -5.65
C ALA A 162 17.32 1.89 -6.11
N ALA A 163 17.02 1.53 -7.35
CA ALA A 163 15.66 1.26 -7.77
C ALA A 163 15.07 0.22 -6.80
N THR A 164 14.34 0.66 -5.79
CA THR A 164 13.70 -0.26 -4.83
C THR A 164 12.55 -0.92 -5.57
N GLY A 165 12.85 -2.04 -6.25
CA GLY A 165 11.86 -3.03 -6.58
C GLY A 165 11.31 -3.54 -5.26
N GLY A 166 10.08 -3.14 -4.92
CA GLY A 166 9.43 -3.44 -3.66
C GLY A 166 9.33 -4.95 -3.40
N GLY A 167 10.36 -5.50 -2.78
CA GLY A 167 10.40 -6.80 -2.13
C GLY A 167 10.65 -6.58 -0.64
N GLY A 168 9.75 -5.84 0.01
CA GLY A 168 9.73 -5.72 1.47
C GLY A 168 8.98 -6.89 2.08
N GLU A 169 9.71 -7.85 2.62
CA GLU A 169 9.20 -8.86 3.55
C GLU A 169 8.56 -8.19 4.77
N GLY A 170 7.55 -8.87 5.33
CA GLY A 170 6.66 -8.36 6.36
C GLY A 170 7.37 -7.69 7.55
N GLY A 171 7.04 -6.41 7.74
CA GLY A 171 7.27 -5.63 8.93
C GLY A 171 5.97 -4.92 9.30
N ASP A 172 5.61 -5.03 10.57
CA ASP A 172 4.35 -4.75 11.23
C ASP A 172 3.99 -3.25 11.34
N GLU A 173 4.04 -2.49 10.24
CA GLU A 173 3.58 -1.07 10.19
C GLU A 173 2.99 -0.69 8.82
N GLY A 174 2.31 -1.63 8.15
CA GLY A 174 1.61 -1.35 6.90
C GLY A 174 0.18 -0.90 7.18
N GLY A 175 -0.13 0.38 6.97
CA GLY A 175 -1.44 1.01 7.20
C GLY A 175 -2.63 0.47 6.40
N GLY A 176 -2.82 -0.85 6.28
CA GLY A 176 -4.03 -1.47 5.75
C GLY A 176 -4.95 -1.95 6.88
N LEU A 177 -6.26 -1.95 6.64
CA LEU A 177 -7.24 -2.52 7.56
C LEU A 177 -7.13 -4.06 7.53
N ILE A 178 -6.68 -4.65 8.63
CA ILE A 178 -6.61 -6.10 8.79
C ILE A 178 -7.96 -6.60 9.31
N LEU A 179 -8.62 -7.45 8.53
CA LEU A 179 -9.84 -8.14 8.90
C LEU A 179 -9.55 -9.61 9.18
N GLN A 180 -9.88 -10.07 10.38
CA GLN A 180 -9.93 -11.50 10.67
C GLN A 180 -11.16 -12.09 9.97
N ILE A 181 -10.93 -12.88 8.93
CA ILE A 181 -11.99 -13.47 8.08
C ILE A 181 -12.11 -14.99 8.29
N GLY A 182 -11.57 -15.52 9.37
CA GLY A 182 -11.62 -16.96 9.65
C GLY A 182 -11.54 -17.32 11.13
N ALA A 183 -11.92 -18.56 11.44
CA ALA A 183 -11.95 -19.07 12.82
C ALA A 183 -10.55 -19.43 13.37
N ASN A 184 -9.55 -19.61 12.49
CA ASN A 184 -8.20 -19.99 12.87
C ASN A 184 -7.24 -18.80 12.81
N ASN A 185 -6.17 -18.87 13.61
CA ASN A 185 -5.09 -17.87 13.61
C ASN A 185 -4.50 -17.68 12.20
N ARG A 186 -4.17 -16.44 11.82
CA ARG A 186 -3.59 -16.05 10.51
C ARG A 186 -4.53 -16.18 9.30
N GLN A 187 -5.84 -16.31 9.52
CA GLN A 187 -6.85 -16.20 8.46
C GLN A 187 -7.32 -14.75 8.33
N GLU A 188 -6.44 -13.91 7.82
CA GLU A 188 -6.62 -12.47 7.76
C GLU A 188 -6.69 -11.98 6.31
N MET A 189 -7.46 -10.92 6.10
CA MET A 189 -7.51 -10.15 4.87
C MET A 189 -7.06 -8.73 5.16
N VAL A 190 -5.99 -8.31 4.51
CA VAL A 190 -5.57 -6.91 4.54
C VAL A 190 -6.29 -6.17 3.42
N ILE A 191 -7.01 -5.12 3.79
CA ILE A 191 -7.62 -4.17 2.86
C ILE A 191 -6.78 -2.90 2.91
N SER A 192 -6.06 -2.64 1.83
CA SER A 192 -5.37 -1.36 1.63
C SER A 192 -6.18 -0.48 0.69
N ILE A 193 -6.35 0.78 1.07
CA ILE A 193 -6.94 1.81 0.24
C ILE A 193 -5.96 2.97 0.06
N GLY A 194 -5.49 3.21 -1.17
CA GLY A 194 -4.64 4.35 -1.50
C GLY A 194 -5.35 5.69 -1.29
N ASP A 195 -4.58 6.76 -1.18
CA ASP A 195 -5.13 8.11 -1.07
C ASP A 195 -5.84 8.52 -2.37
N MET A 196 -7.10 8.93 -2.26
CA MET A 196 -7.95 9.35 -3.38
C MET A 196 -8.25 10.85 -3.36
N GLN A 197 -7.50 11.63 -2.59
CA GLN A 197 -7.58 13.10 -2.61
C GLN A 197 -7.01 13.67 -3.92
N ALA A 198 -7.42 14.90 -4.26
CA ALA A 198 -6.97 15.57 -5.48
C ALA A 198 -5.44 15.74 -5.54
N GLU A 199 -4.81 15.96 -4.38
CA GLU A 199 -3.36 16.09 -4.24
C GLU A 199 -2.64 14.78 -4.60
N ALA A 200 -3.05 13.66 -3.99
CA ALA A 200 -2.48 12.35 -4.28
C ALA A 200 -2.75 11.86 -5.72
N LEU A 201 -3.88 12.26 -6.30
CA LEU A 201 -4.24 11.97 -7.70
C LEU A 201 -3.55 12.90 -8.72
N GLY A 202 -2.80 13.91 -8.25
CA GLY A 202 -2.05 14.84 -9.11
C GLY A 202 -2.91 15.82 -9.90
N ILE A 203 -4.13 16.11 -9.42
CA ILE A 203 -5.08 17.02 -10.10
C ILE A 203 -5.28 18.35 -9.34
N ASN A 204 -4.66 18.55 -8.19
CA ASN A 204 -4.88 19.74 -7.34
C ASN A 204 -4.41 21.04 -8.00
N ASP A 205 -3.25 21.03 -8.67
CA ASP A 205 -2.65 22.25 -9.25
C ASP A 205 -2.96 22.40 -10.75
N THR A 206 -3.94 21.64 -11.26
CA THR A 206 -4.31 21.70 -12.67
C THR A 206 -5.29 22.84 -12.94
N SER A 207 -5.03 23.61 -14.00
CA SER A 207 -5.92 24.66 -14.52
C SER A 207 -6.29 24.35 -15.97
N ILE A 208 -7.41 24.92 -16.43
CA ILE A 208 -7.86 24.87 -17.84
C ILE A 208 -8.00 26.27 -18.47
N ASP A 209 -7.31 27.29 -17.92
CA ASP A 209 -7.35 28.68 -18.41
C ASP A 209 -6.81 28.80 -19.84
N THR A 210 -5.77 28.04 -20.17
CA THR A 210 -5.17 28.00 -21.51
C THR A 210 -5.40 26.66 -22.21
N VAL A 211 -5.25 26.66 -23.54
CA VAL A 211 -5.39 25.44 -24.35
C VAL A 211 -4.28 24.42 -24.00
N ASP A 212 -3.09 24.89 -23.66
CA ASP A 212 -1.95 24.04 -23.25
C ASP A 212 -2.18 23.44 -21.86
N ASP A 213 -2.70 24.24 -20.92
CA ASP A 213 -3.03 23.76 -19.57
C ASP A 213 -4.19 22.76 -19.60
N ALA A 214 -5.20 22.99 -20.45
CA ALA A 214 -6.27 22.02 -20.68
C ALA A 214 -5.75 20.67 -21.21
N GLU A 215 -4.67 20.64 -21.99
CA GLU A 215 -4.05 19.40 -22.47
C GLU A 215 -3.29 18.65 -21.38
N LYS A 216 -2.56 19.38 -20.51
CA LYS A 216 -1.91 18.80 -19.32
C LYS A 216 -2.95 18.30 -18.31
N ALA A 217 -4.02 19.06 -18.10
CA ALA A 217 -5.13 18.69 -17.24
C ALA A 217 -5.82 17.41 -17.72
N LEU A 218 -6.04 17.25 -19.04
CA LEU A 218 -6.58 16.00 -19.60
C LEU A 218 -5.70 14.79 -19.29
N THR A 219 -4.38 14.93 -19.48
CA THR A 219 -3.43 13.84 -19.19
C THR A 219 -3.44 13.47 -17.70
N SER A 220 -3.47 14.47 -16.82
CA SER A 220 -3.52 14.29 -15.37
C SER A 220 -4.84 13.64 -14.92
N ILE A 221 -5.97 14.07 -15.47
CA ILE A 221 -7.28 13.46 -15.22
C ILE A 221 -7.33 12.02 -15.71
N ASP A 222 -6.71 11.71 -16.85
CA ASP A 222 -6.70 10.35 -17.39
C ASP A 222 -5.90 9.40 -16.50
N ASN A 223 -4.76 9.85 -15.97
CA ASN A 223 -3.98 9.12 -14.97
C ASN A 223 -4.78 8.95 -13.67
N ALA A 224 -5.40 10.02 -13.16
CA ALA A 224 -6.24 9.96 -11.96
C ALA A 224 -7.42 9.00 -12.12
N LEU A 225 -8.07 8.98 -13.30
CA LEU A 225 -9.16 8.04 -13.61
C LEU A 225 -8.68 6.59 -13.68
N GLN A 226 -7.48 6.34 -14.21
CA GLN A 226 -6.89 5.01 -14.20
C GLN A 226 -6.62 4.54 -12.77
N GLU A 227 -6.07 5.40 -11.91
CA GLU A 227 -5.79 5.06 -10.50
C GLU A 227 -7.09 4.77 -9.73
N VAL A 228 -8.10 5.62 -9.85
CA VAL A 228 -9.43 5.39 -9.23
C VAL A 228 -10.07 4.11 -9.76
N SER A 229 -9.91 3.80 -11.05
CA SER A 229 -10.47 2.58 -11.64
C SER A 229 -9.75 1.33 -11.16
N ALA A 230 -8.40 1.37 -11.09
CA ALA A 230 -7.59 0.30 -10.51
C ALA A 230 -8.00 0.06 -9.05
N GLN A 231 -8.25 1.14 -8.31
CA GLN A 231 -8.66 1.06 -6.92
C GLN A 231 -10.05 0.46 -6.74
N ARG A 232 -11.03 0.84 -7.56
CA ARG A 232 -12.36 0.21 -7.59
C ARG A 232 -12.28 -1.27 -7.95
N SER A 233 -11.39 -1.65 -8.86
CA SER A 233 -11.16 -3.05 -9.22
C SER A 233 -10.64 -3.86 -8.02
N LYS A 234 -9.67 -3.33 -7.27
CA LYS A 234 -9.17 -3.95 -6.02
C LYS A 234 -10.28 -4.11 -4.99
N LEU A 235 -11.10 -3.07 -4.77
CA LEU A 235 -12.23 -3.14 -3.84
C LEU A 235 -13.28 -4.18 -4.27
N GLY A 236 -13.57 -4.29 -5.56
CA GLY A 236 -14.45 -5.36 -6.08
C GLY A 236 -13.87 -6.76 -5.86
N ALA A 237 -12.56 -6.93 -6.02
CA ALA A 237 -11.89 -8.20 -5.70
C ALA A 237 -11.96 -8.52 -4.20
N TYR A 238 -11.77 -7.54 -3.32
CA TYR A 238 -11.95 -7.72 -1.87
C TYR A 238 -13.39 -8.10 -1.53
N GLN A 239 -14.40 -7.46 -2.12
CA GLN A 239 -15.81 -7.83 -1.95
C GLN A 239 -16.08 -9.28 -2.35
N ASN A 240 -15.64 -9.70 -3.54
CA ASN A 240 -15.81 -11.08 -4.00
C ASN A 240 -15.16 -12.09 -3.05
N ARG A 241 -13.93 -11.79 -2.57
CA ARG A 241 -13.24 -12.64 -1.60
C ARG A 241 -13.97 -12.69 -0.27
N LEU A 242 -14.50 -11.57 0.22
CA LEU A 242 -15.28 -11.52 1.45
C LEU A 242 -16.57 -12.34 1.30
N GLU A 243 -17.30 -12.21 0.20
CA GLU A 243 -18.52 -13.00 -0.06
C GLU A 243 -18.24 -14.50 -0.08
N HIS A 244 -17.20 -14.94 -0.80
CA HIS A 244 -16.79 -16.35 -0.79
C HIS A 244 -16.39 -16.82 0.60
N THR A 245 -15.69 -15.98 1.36
CA THR A 245 -15.28 -16.33 2.72
C THR A 245 -16.47 -16.42 3.66
N ILE A 246 -17.43 -15.49 3.57
CA ILE A 246 -18.69 -15.51 4.34
C ILE A 246 -19.47 -16.79 4.07
N ASN A 247 -19.60 -17.18 2.79
CA ASN A 247 -20.28 -18.42 2.42
C ASN A 247 -19.56 -19.66 2.98
N ASN A 248 -18.23 -19.72 2.86
CA ASN A 248 -17.45 -20.84 3.42
C ASN A 248 -17.55 -20.91 4.95
N LEU A 249 -17.47 -19.76 5.63
CA LEU A 249 -17.62 -19.68 7.08
C LEU A 249 -19.01 -20.09 7.55
N SER A 250 -20.05 -19.74 6.79
CA SER A 250 -21.42 -20.13 7.11
C SER A 250 -21.58 -21.65 7.05
N THR A 251 -21.04 -22.30 6.01
CA THR A 251 -21.01 -23.78 5.91
C THR A 251 -20.15 -24.40 7.01
N ALA A 252 -19.00 -23.81 7.34
CA ALA A 252 -18.17 -24.29 8.44
C ALA A 252 -18.89 -24.18 9.79
N ALA A 253 -19.59 -23.07 10.05
CA ALA A 253 -20.38 -22.86 11.26
C ALA A 253 -21.54 -23.85 11.36
N GLU A 254 -22.23 -24.15 10.25
CA GLU A 254 -23.28 -25.17 10.20
C GLU A 254 -22.72 -26.57 10.52
N ASN A 255 -21.59 -26.94 9.90
CA ASN A 255 -20.93 -28.22 10.14
C ASN A 255 -20.44 -28.35 11.59
N LEU A 256 -19.89 -27.28 12.17
CA LEU A 256 -19.45 -27.26 13.57
C LEU A 256 -20.64 -27.36 14.52
N THR A 257 -21.74 -26.67 14.24
CA THR A 257 -22.96 -26.77 15.05
C THR A 257 -23.55 -28.18 14.99
N ALA A 258 -23.56 -28.82 13.81
CA ALA A 258 -23.99 -30.21 13.67
C ALA A 258 -23.04 -31.21 14.36
N ALA A 259 -21.74 -30.93 14.36
CA ALA A 259 -20.77 -31.72 15.12
C ALA A 259 -20.95 -31.52 16.64
N GLU A 260 -21.20 -30.29 17.10
CA GLU A 260 -21.52 -30.01 18.50
C GLU A 260 -22.80 -30.74 18.92
N SER A 261 -23.87 -30.67 18.12
CA SER A 261 -25.12 -31.39 18.37
C SER A 261 -24.89 -32.90 18.51
N ARG A 262 -24.09 -33.53 17.63
CA ARG A 262 -23.77 -34.97 17.76
C ARG A 262 -22.97 -35.33 19.01
N ILE A 263 -22.17 -34.41 19.54
CA ILE A 263 -21.32 -34.66 20.72
C ILE A 263 -22.09 -34.34 22.00
N ARG A 264 -22.91 -33.30 21.98
CA ARG A 264 -23.52 -32.72 23.18
C ARG A 264 -24.99 -33.12 23.35
N ASP A 265 -25.73 -33.25 22.25
CA ASP A 265 -27.13 -33.60 22.31
C ASP A 265 -27.27 -35.10 22.53
N VAL A 266 -28.26 -35.45 23.34
CA VAL A 266 -28.54 -36.84 23.68
C VAL A 266 -29.62 -37.42 22.78
N ASP A 267 -29.51 -38.69 22.43
CA ASP A 267 -30.59 -39.42 21.76
C ASP A 267 -31.73 -39.66 22.76
N MET A 268 -32.76 -38.83 22.66
CA MET A 268 -33.96 -38.90 23.50
C MET A 268 -34.64 -40.27 23.46
N ALA A 269 -34.57 -41.01 22.34
CA ALA A 269 -35.17 -42.34 22.28
C ALA A 269 -34.42 -43.32 23.20
N GLN A 270 -33.10 -43.29 23.20
CA GLN A 270 -32.28 -44.13 24.06
C GLN A 270 -32.42 -43.75 25.54
N GLU A 271 -32.35 -42.47 25.87
CA GLU A 271 -32.52 -41.99 27.25
C GLU A 271 -33.91 -42.31 27.80
N MET A 272 -34.96 -42.22 27.00
CA MET A 272 -36.31 -42.59 27.44
C MET A 272 -36.45 -44.09 27.68
N MET A 273 -35.79 -44.94 26.90
CA MET A 273 -35.72 -46.39 27.17
C MET A 273 -34.97 -46.67 28.47
N GLU A 274 -33.84 -46.01 28.68
CA GLU A 274 -33.02 -46.19 29.88
C GLU A 274 -33.70 -45.65 31.13
N PHE A 275 -34.33 -44.47 31.05
CA PHE A 275 -35.18 -43.91 32.09
C PHE A 275 -36.35 -44.84 32.44
N THR A 276 -37.02 -45.40 31.43
CA THR A 276 -38.13 -46.34 31.64
C THR A 276 -37.64 -47.64 32.28
N LYS A 277 -36.51 -48.19 31.82
CA LYS A 277 -35.85 -49.37 32.41
C LYS A 277 -35.47 -49.11 33.88
N ASN A 278 -34.89 -47.96 34.18
CA ASN A 278 -34.50 -47.58 35.54
C ASN A 278 -35.72 -47.37 36.44
N SER A 279 -36.81 -46.80 35.91
CA SER A 279 -38.08 -46.67 36.63
C SER A 279 -38.70 -48.03 36.95
N ILE A 280 -38.68 -48.98 36.01
CA ILE A 280 -39.14 -50.36 36.23
C ILE A 280 -38.24 -51.07 37.24
N LEU A 281 -36.91 -50.91 37.17
CA LEU A 281 -35.97 -51.47 38.14
C LEU A 281 -36.18 -50.92 39.54
N LEU A 282 -36.46 -49.62 39.70
CA LEU A 282 -36.77 -49.02 40.99
C LEU A 282 -38.07 -49.57 41.57
N GLN A 283 -39.12 -49.69 40.76
CA GLN A 283 -40.39 -50.31 41.18
C GLN A 283 -40.20 -51.79 41.56
N ALA A 284 -39.44 -52.55 40.76
CA ALA A 284 -39.12 -53.94 41.04
C ALA A 284 -38.25 -54.08 42.30
N SER A 285 -37.27 -53.20 42.52
CA SER A 285 -36.43 -53.19 43.72
C SER A 285 -37.24 -52.86 44.97
N GLN A 286 -38.20 -51.93 44.88
CA GLN A 286 -39.11 -51.63 45.99
C GLN A 286 -40.04 -52.80 46.31
N ALA A 287 -40.58 -53.48 45.28
CA ALA A 287 -41.40 -54.68 45.46
C ALA A 287 -40.59 -55.87 46.01
N MET A 288 -39.35 -56.06 45.53
CA MET A 288 -38.43 -57.10 46.02
C MET A 288 -37.98 -56.83 47.45
N LEU A 289 -37.71 -55.57 47.83
CA LEU A 289 -37.44 -55.20 49.22
C LEU A 289 -38.66 -55.43 50.11
N ALA A 290 -39.86 -55.09 49.64
CA ALA A 290 -41.10 -55.36 50.37
C ALA A 290 -41.30 -56.88 50.58
N GLN A 291 -41.08 -57.70 49.54
CA GLN A 291 -41.18 -59.15 49.62
C GLN A 291 -40.09 -59.76 50.52
N ALA A 292 -38.84 -59.31 50.39
CA ALA A 292 -37.72 -59.76 51.21
C ALA A 292 -37.92 -59.43 52.69
N ASN A 293 -38.62 -58.35 53.02
CA ASN A 293 -39.01 -58.02 54.39
C ASN A 293 -40.18 -58.87 54.92
N GLN A 294 -41.04 -59.41 54.04
CA GLN A 294 -42.16 -60.28 54.42
C GLN A 294 -41.77 -61.74 54.64
N VAL A 295 -40.77 -62.26 53.90
CA VAL A 295 -40.30 -63.65 54.03
C VAL A 295 -39.89 -64.02 55.48
N PRO A 296 -39.11 -63.19 56.21
CA PRO A 296 -38.79 -63.44 57.63
C PRO A 296 -40.03 -63.41 58.54
N GLN A 297 -41.04 -62.58 58.23
CA GLN A 297 -42.28 -62.48 59.01
C GLN A 297 -43.18 -63.72 58.83
N GLY A 298 -43.18 -64.32 57.64
CA GLY A 298 -43.87 -65.60 57.39
C GLY A 298 -43.24 -66.76 58.16
N VAL A 299 -41.92 -66.77 58.30
CA VAL A 299 -41.20 -67.78 59.12
C VAL A 299 -41.51 -67.59 60.61
N LEU A 300 -41.64 -66.34 61.08
CA LEU A 300 -42.06 -66.04 62.46
C LEU A 300 -43.52 -66.45 62.77
N GLN A 301 -44.41 -66.49 61.77
CA GLN A 301 -45.77 -67.04 61.94
C GLN A 301 -45.78 -68.57 62.02
N LEU A 302 -44.84 -69.26 61.39
CA LEU A 302 -44.67 -70.72 61.46
C LEU A 302 -44.00 -71.21 62.75
N LEU A 303 -43.34 -70.31 63.48
CA LEU A 303 -42.67 -70.58 64.76
C LEU A 303 -43.56 -70.23 65.98
N ARG A 304 -44.84 -69.89 65.77
CA ARG A 304 -45.82 -69.61 66.83
C ARG A 304 -46.82 -70.74 67.03
#